data_AF-A0AAV7MS38-F1
#
_entry.id   AF-A0AAV7MS38-F1
#
_cell.length_a   1.000
_cell.length_b   1.000
_cell.length_c   1.000
_cell.angle_alpha   90.00
_cell.angle_beta   90.00
_cell.angle_gamma   90.00
#
_symmetry.space_group_name_H-M   'P 1'
#
loop_
_entity.id
_entity.type
_entity.pdbx_description
1 polymer ?
#
loop_
_entity_poly.entity_id
_entity_poly.type
_entity_poly.pdbx_seq_one_letter_code
_entity_poly.pdbx_strand_id
1 'polypeptide(L)'
;KLRCTRNYIHMNLFLSFMMRAISILTRDILLKDHSSKDIHDNMDMSLFVSDQVMVGCRLVQILTQYCVQSNYYWLLVEGLYLHNLLVMMAFSEETYFLGYLFIGWGTPLIFVIPWVLIRYLKENTKCWEINENMAYWWIIRSPILMAILINLLLFIRIIKILISKLRAHQMRYNDYKFRLARSTLTLIPLLGIHEVVFAAVPEEHAKGTLRYIKLFYELLLSSL
;
A
#
# COMPACT_ATOMS: atom_id res chain seq x y z
N LYS A 1 -14.53 -1.72 -29.23
CA LYS A 1 -15.03 -2.33 -27.98
C LYS A 1 -13.83 -2.68 -27.09
N LEU A 2 -13.47 -1.84 -26.12
CA LEU A 2 -12.21 -1.93 -25.35
C LEU A 2 -12.42 -1.84 -23.82
N ARG A 3 -13.62 -2.20 -23.35
CA ARG A 3 -13.97 -2.28 -21.92
C ARG A 3 -14.05 -3.75 -21.50
N CYS A 4 -12.90 -4.40 -21.36
CA CYS A 4 -12.79 -5.65 -20.63
C CYS A 4 -12.63 -5.33 -19.13
N THR A 5 -13.24 -6.14 -18.25
CA THR A 5 -13.07 -6.10 -16.79
C THR A 5 -11.60 -6.00 -16.35
N ARG A 6 -10.68 -6.65 -17.09
CA ARG A 6 -9.23 -6.53 -16.95
C ARG A 6 -8.70 -5.09 -16.96
N ASN A 7 -9.14 -4.26 -17.92
CA ASN A 7 -8.64 -2.88 -18.03
C ASN A 7 -9.07 -2.04 -16.83
N TYR A 8 -10.23 -2.35 -16.24
CA TYR A 8 -10.68 -1.69 -15.03
C TYR A 8 -9.80 -2.02 -13.83
N ILE A 9 -9.40 -3.29 -13.64
CA ILE A 9 -8.54 -3.67 -12.50
C ILE A 9 -7.17 -2.98 -12.61
N HIS A 10 -6.53 -2.99 -13.78
CA HIS A 10 -5.26 -2.28 -13.97
C HIS A 10 -5.39 -0.76 -13.82
N MET A 11 -6.50 -0.17 -14.28
CA MET A 11 -6.75 1.27 -14.11
C MET A 11 -6.91 1.64 -12.63
N ASN A 12 -7.61 0.82 -11.84
CA ASN A 12 -7.73 1.03 -10.39
C ASN A 12 -6.39 0.85 -9.66
N LEU A 13 -5.58 -0.15 -10.06
CA LEU A 13 -4.24 -0.31 -9.53
C LEU A 13 -3.37 0.92 -9.82
N PHE A 14 -3.34 1.38 -11.07
CA PHE A 14 -2.59 2.58 -11.45
C PHE A 14 -3.07 3.81 -10.66
N LEU A 15 -4.39 3.96 -10.50
CA LEU A 15 -4.98 5.00 -9.66
C LEU A 15 -4.50 4.90 -8.21
N SER A 16 -4.40 3.69 -7.64
CA SER A 16 -3.88 3.48 -6.28
C SER A 16 -2.41 3.93 -6.15
N PHE A 17 -1.58 3.67 -7.16
CA PHE A 17 -0.19 4.14 -7.21
C PHE A 17 -0.10 5.67 -7.26
N MET A 18 -0.91 6.30 -8.12
CA MET A 18 -0.97 7.76 -8.21
C MET A 18 -1.44 8.38 -6.89
N MET A 19 -2.49 7.83 -6.27
CA MET A 19 -2.99 8.30 -4.97
C MET A 19 -1.95 8.14 -3.87
N ARG A 20 -1.22 7.02 -3.84
CA ARG A 20 -0.11 6.80 -2.90
C ARG A 20 0.98 7.86 -3.08
N ALA A 21 1.45 8.07 -4.30
CA ALA A 21 2.48 9.06 -4.60
C ALA A 21 2.05 10.48 -4.20
N ILE A 22 0.85 10.90 -4.61
CA ILE A 22 0.30 12.23 -4.28
C ILE A 22 0.16 12.40 -2.77
N SER A 23 -0.30 11.38 -2.05
CA SER A 23 -0.47 11.46 -0.61
C SER A 23 0.86 11.58 0.13
N ILE A 24 1.88 10.81 -0.26
CA ILE A 24 3.23 10.91 0.33
C ILE A 24 3.82 12.30 0.06
N LEU A 25 3.73 12.80 -1.17
CA LEU A 25 4.21 14.14 -1.52
C LEU A 25 3.51 15.23 -0.69
N THR A 26 2.18 15.12 -0.53
CA THR A 26 1.40 16.09 0.25
C THR A 26 1.80 16.05 1.73
N ARG A 27 2.00 14.85 2.28
CA ARG A 27 2.49 14.65 3.64
C ARG A 27 3.86 15.30 3.84
N ASP A 28 4.81 15.05 2.95
CA ASP A 28 6.17 15.55 3.08
C ASP A 28 6.25 17.08 2.95
N ILE A 29 5.45 17.67 2.04
CA ILE A 29 5.34 19.13 1.91
C ILE A 29 4.78 19.76 3.19
N LEU A 30 3.71 19.18 3.76
CA LEU A 30 3.07 19.70 4.97
C LEU A 30 3.96 19.58 6.21
N LEU A 31 4.67 18.46 6.36
CA LEU A 31 5.61 18.28 7.47
C LEU A 31 6.80 19.24 7.38
N LYS A 32 7.30 19.49 6.17
CA LYS A 32 8.37 20.47 5.94
C LYS A 32 7.93 21.89 6.25
N ASP A 33 6.72 22.27 5.85
CA ASP A 33 6.13 23.58 6.13
C ASP A 33 5.90 23.79 7.65
N HIS A 34 5.40 22.75 8.35
CA HIS A 34 5.24 22.80 9.81
C HIS A 34 6.58 22.98 10.53
N SER A 35 7.61 22.20 10.16
CA SER A 35 8.93 22.31 10.79
C SER A 35 9.61 23.66 10.53
N SER A 36 9.27 24.35 9.44
CA SER A 36 9.80 25.69 9.13
C SER A 36 9.05 26.80 9.87
N LYS A 37 7.75 26.63 10.14
CA LYS A 37 6.92 27.62 10.85
C LYS A 37 7.20 27.65 12.36
N ASP A 38 7.56 26.51 12.96
CA ASP A 38 7.98 26.44 14.37
C ASP A 38 9.26 27.26 14.65
N ILE A 39 10.00 27.69 13.61
CA ILE A 39 11.25 28.45 13.74
C ILE A 39 11.03 29.97 13.62
N HIS A 40 9.90 30.48 13.08
CA HIS A 40 9.85 31.89 12.64
C HIS A 40 8.94 32.90 13.36
N ASP A 41 7.88 32.60 14.12
CA ASP A 41 7.04 33.72 14.61
C ASP A 41 6.53 33.68 16.05
N ASN A 42 6.90 34.75 16.75
CA ASN A 42 6.26 35.36 17.90
C ASN A 42 4.97 36.11 17.47
N MET A 43 4.01 36.20 18.39
CA MET A 43 2.94 37.22 18.51
C MET A 43 1.62 37.03 17.70
N ASP A 44 0.60 36.55 18.43
CA ASP A 44 -0.81 36.98 18.43
C ASP A 44 -1.77 36.70 17.26
N MET A 45 -1.42 35.84 16.30
CA MET A 45 -2.39 35.27 15.33
C MET A 45 -2.31 33.73 15.27
N SER A 46 -2.01 33.06 16.38
CA SER A 46 -1.56 31.66 16.38
C SER A 46 -2.62 30.62 16.76
N LEU A 47 -3.75 31.00 17.38
CA LEU A 47 -4.64 30.00 17.99
C LEU A 47 -5.59 29.31 16.98
N PHE A 48 -6.14 30.05 16.00
CA PHE A 48 -6.98 29.46 14.95
C PHE A 48 -6.18 28.78 13.83
N VAL A 49 -5.00 29.30 13.52
CA VAL A 49 -4.11 28.72 12.49
C VAL A 49 -3.50 27.41 12.97
N SER A 50 -3.14 27.30 14.25
CA SER A 50 -2.56 26.07 14.81
C SER A 50 -3.54 24.89 14.81
N ASP A 51 -4.82 25.11 15.14
CA ASP A 51 -5.82 24.04 15.15
C ASP A 51 -6.15 23.54 13.73
N GLN A 52 -6.34 24.44 12.76
CA GLN A 52 -6.58 24.08 11.36
C GLN A 52 -5.38 23.33 10.74
N VAL A 53 -4.16 23.77 11.03
CA VAL A 53 -2.93 23.11 10.56
C VAL A 53 -2.78 21.73 11.21
N MET A 54 -3.12 21.57 12.49
CA MET A 54 -3.04 20.29 13.19
C MET A 54 -4.09 19.28 12.69
N VAL A 55 -5.31 19.73 12.43
CA VAL A 55 -6.36 18.91 11.80
C VAL A 55 -5.96 18.52 10.37
N GLY A 56 -5.41 19.46 9.59
CA GLY A 56 -4.93 19.20 8.24
C GLY A 56 -3.82 18.13 8.21
N CYS A 57 -2.83 18.25 9.08
CA CYS A 57 -1.71 17.31 9.18
C CYS A 57 -2.19 15.88 9.55
N ARG A 58 -3.16 15.76 10.47
CA ARG A 58 -3.78 14.47 10.82
C ARG A 58 -4.55 13.88 9.63
N LEU A 59 -5.35 14.67 8.94
CA LEU A 59 -6.10 14.21 7.76
C LEU A 59 -5.16 13.69 6.68
N VAL A 60 -4.05 14.39 6.43
CA VAL A 60 -3.05 13.94 5.46
C VAL A 60 -2.37 12.65 5.92
N GLN A 61 -2.02 12.52 7.20
CA GLN A 61 -1.47 11.28 7.75
C GLN A 61 -2.43 10.09 7.58
N ILE A 62 -3.72 10.27 7.88
CA ILE A 62 -4.76 9.25 7.69
C ILE A 62 -4.88 8.87 6.20
N LEU A 63 -4.91 9.89 5.33
CA LEU A 63 -5.00 9.71 3.89
C LEU A 63 -3.79 8.92 3.35
N THR A 64 -2.58 9.21 3.83
CA THR A 64 -1.37 8.47 3.44
C THR A 64 -1.46 7.02 3.85
N GLN A 65 -1.87 6.74 5.09
CA GLN A 65 -2.02 5.36 5.56
C GLN A 65 -3.07 4.58 4.75
N TYR A 66 -4.19 5.23 4.41
CA TYR A 66 -5.21 4.64 3.55
C TYR A 66 -4.71 4.37 2.13
N CYS A 67 -4.06 5.35 1.49
CA CYS A 67 -3.55 5.19 0.13
C CYS A 67 -2.47 4.09 0.04
N VAL A 68 -1.59 4.00 1.03
CA VAL A 68 -0.57 2.94 1.11
C VAL A 68 -1.24 1.57 1.25
N GLN A 69 -2.20 1.40 2.17
CA GLN A 69 -2.92 0.13 2.31
C GLN A 69 -3.69 -0.23 1.05
N SER A 70 -4.45 0.70 0.49
CA SER A 70 -5.20 0.49 -0.75
C SER A 70 -4.31 0.02 -1.89
N ASN A 71 -3.10 0.57 -2.02
CA ASN A 71 -2.13 0.11 -3.02
C ASN A 71 -1.74 -1.38 -2.83
N TYR A 72 -1.46 -1.82 -1.60
CA TYR A 72 -1.18 -3.24 -1.33
C TYR A 72 -2.40 -4.16 -1.59
N TYR A 73 -3.60 -3.73 -1.22
CA TYR A 73 -4.82 -4.50 -1.47
C TYR A 73 -5.18 -4.56 -2.96
N TRP A 74 -4.97 -3.49 -3.74
CA TRP A 74 -5.12 -3.53 -5.19
C TRP A 74 -4.10 -4.43 -5.88
N LEU A 75 -2.86 -4.46 -5.39
CA LEU A 75 -1.84 -5.40 -5.84
C LEU A 75 -2.25 -6.86 -5.55
N LEU A 76 -2.84 -7.11 -4.37
CA LEU A 76 -3.40 -8.42 -4.00
C LEU A 76 -4.56 -8.81 -4.93
N VAL A 77 -5.48 -7.87 -5.24
CA VAL A 77 -6.60 -8.08 -6.17
C VAL A 77 -6.09 -8.43 -7.57
N GLU A 78 -5.06 -7.75 -8.06
CA GLU A 78 -4.44 -8.06 -9.35
C GLU A 78 -3.84 -9.48 -9.35
N GLY A 79 -3.13 -9.85 -8.27
CA GLY A 79 -2.57 -11.20 -8.08
C GLY A 79 -3.63 -12.30 -8.04
N LEU A 80 -4.73 -12.07 -7.31
CA LEU A 80 -5.89 -12.96 -7.25
C LEU A 80 -6.58 -13.10 -8.60
N TYR A 81 -6.78 -11.99 -9.30
CA TYR A 81 -7.37 -11.97 -10.64
C TYR A 81 -6.52 -12.78 -11.63
N LEU A 82 -5.19 -12.59 -11.63
CA LEU A 82 -4.29 -13.34 -12.49
C LEU A 82 -4.26 -14.84 -12.13
N HIS A 83 -4.26 -15.17 -10.84
CA HIS A 83 -4.34 -16.56 -10.38
C HIS A 83 -5.61 -17.25 -10.86
N ASN A 84 -6.77 -16.63 -10.65
CA ASN A 84 -8.05 -17.15 -11.08
C ASN A 84 -8.11 -17.29 -12.61
N LEU A 85 -7.61 -16.32 -13.37
CA LEU A 85 -7.56 -16.41 -14.83
C LEU A 85 -6.71 -17.59 -15.37
N LEU A 86 -5.65 -17.98 -14.64
CA LEU A 86 -4.72 -19.04 -15.05
C LEU A 86 -5.13 -20.45 -14.62
N VAL A 87 -5.74 -20.57 -13.44
CA VAL A 87 -6.20 -21.85 -12.86
C VAL A 87 -7.62 -22.18 -13.30
N MET A 88 -8.48 -21.18 -13.23
CA MET A 88 -9.92 -21.26 -13.29
C MET A 88 -10.36 -20.72 -14.66
N MET A 89 -10.24 -21.55 -15.71
CA MET A 89 -10.27 -21.13 -17.13
C MET A 89 -11.60 -20.53 -17.69
N ALA A 90 -12.65 -20.31 -16.90
CA ALA A 90 -13.85 -19.60 -17.35
C ALA A 90 -14.76 -19.29 -16.16
N PHE A 91 -14.88 -18.02 -15.77
CA PHE A 91 -15.85 -17.61 -14.74
C PHE A 91 -16.57 -16.33 -15.17
N SER A 92 -17.85 -16.23 -14.80
CA SER A 92 -18.74 -15.10 -15.06
C SER A 92 -18.13 -13.80 -14.47
N GLU A 93 -17.73 -12.88 -15.36
CA GLU A 93 -16.90 -11.72 -15.01
C GLU A 93 -17.62 -10.66 -14.15
N GLU A 94 -18.96 -10.58 -14.18
CA GLU A 94 -19.67 -9.44 -13.59
C GLU A 94 -19.90 -9.54 -12.08
N THR A 95 -20.21 -10.72 -11.53
CA THR A 95 -20.57 -10.86 -10.11
C THR A 95 -19.34 -10.73 -9.18
N TYR A 96 -18.16 -11.13 -9.65
CA TYR A 96 -16.93 -11.09 -8.85
C TYR A 96 -16.22 -9.73 -8.89
N PHE A 97 -16.51 -8.87 -9.88
CA PHE A 97 -15.91 -7.55 -9.99
C PHE A 97 -16.22 -6.66 -8.78
N LEU A 98 -17.47 -6.70 -8.28
CA LEU A 98 -17.86 -5.97 -7.07
C LEU A 98 -17.09 -6.47 -5.84
N GLY A 99 -16.85 -7.78 -5.74
CA GLY A 99 -16.01 -8.36 -4.69
C GLY A 99 -14.56 -7.86 -4.75
N TYR A 100 -13.96 -7.80 -5.94
CA TYR A 100 -12.62 -7.23 -6.12
C TYR A 100 -12.56 -5.74 -5.74
N LEU A 101 -13.59 -4.96 -6.07
CA LEU A 101 -13.69 -3.56 -5.68
C LEU A 101 -13.77 -3.40 -4.15
N PHE A 102 -14.54 -4.25 -3.48
CA PHE A 102 -14.66 -4.26 -2.02
C PHE A 102 -13.34 -4.66 -1.34
N ILE A 103 -12.62 -5.64 -1.90
CA ILE A 103 -11.30 -6.02 -1.38
C ILE A 103 -10.29 -4.87 -1.55
N GLY A 104 -10.24 -4.24 -2.72
CA GLY A 104 -9.29 -3.17 -3.03
C GLY A 104 -9.50 -1.90 -2.23
N TRP A 105 -10.74 -1.38 -2.18
CA TRP A 105 -11.05 -0.10 -1.54
C TRP A 105 -11.70 -0.22 -0.15
N GLY A 106 -12.57 -1.21 0.03
CA GLY A 106 -13.34 -1.37 1.28
C GLY A 106 -12.51 -1.94 2.42
N THR A 107 -11.67 -2.94 2.15
CA THR A 107 -10.87 -3.59 3.20
C THR A 107 -9.87 -2.61 3.88
N PRO A 108 -9.12 -1.77 3.15
CA PRO A 108 -8.32 -0.71 3.77
C PRO A 108 -9.11 0.22 4.70
N LEU A 109 -10.34 0.61 4.31
CA LEU A 109 -11.19 1.46 5.17
C LEU A 109 -11.55 0.77 6.47
N ILE A 110 -11.87 -0.53 6.43
CA ILE A 110 -12.26 -1.32 7.61
C ILE A 110 -11.12 -1.38 8.64
N PHE A 111 -9.86 -1.37 8.21
CA PHE A 111 -8.71 -1.37 9.12
C PHE A 111 -8.28 0.04 9.55
N VAL A 112 -8.37 1.02 8.65
CA VAL A 112 -7.98 2.41 8.94
C VAL A 112 -8.96 3.07 9.92
N ILE A 113 -10.28 2.88 9.77
CA ILE A 113 -11.28 3.56 10.59
C ILE A 113 -11.11 3.25 12.10
N PRO A 114 -11.00 1.97 12.54
CA PRO A 114 -10.75 1.66 13.95
C PRO A 114 -9.43 2.25 14.46
N TRP A 115 -8.39 2.25 13.63
CA TRP A 115 -7.10 2.85 14.01
C TRP A 115 -7.23 4.37 14.24
N VAL A 116 -7.94 5.08 13.36
CA VAL A 116 -8.24 6.50 13.52
C VAL A 116 -9.05 6.77 14.79
N LEU A 117 -10.08 5.96 15.05
CA LEU A 117 -10.91 6.10 16.26
C LEU A 117 -10.09 5.92 17.54
N ILE A 118 -9.24 4.90 17.60
CA ILE A 118 -8.37 4.65 18.75
C ILE A 118 -7.41 5.81 18.95
N ARG A 119 -6.78 6.31 17.87
CA ARG A 119 -5.85 7.45 17.94
C ARG A 119 -6.54 8.74 18.37
N TYR A 120 -7.74 9.02 17.83
CA TYR A 120 -8.52 10.19 18.20
C TYR A 120 -8.91 10.19 19.68
N LEU A 121 -9.31 9.02 20.22
CA LEU A 121 -9.76 8.90 21.61
C LEU A 121 -8.62 8.84 22.63
N LYS A 122 -7.44 8.31 22.26
CA LYS A 122 -6.34 8.04 23.21
C LYS A 122 -5.18 9.02 23.13
N GLU A 123 -4.87 9.56 21.94
CA GLU A 123 -3.67 10.37 21.70
C GLU A 123 -4.00 11.51 20.72
N ASN A 124 -4.81 12.48 21.16
CA ASN A 124 -5.16 13.65 20.34
C ASN A 124 -4.10 14.77 20.38
N THR A 125 -2.82 14.41 20.36
CA THR A 125 -1.69 15.35 20.50
C THR A 125 -0.78 15.27 19.28
N LYS A 126 -0.42 16.44 18.71
CA LYS A 126 0.45 16.59 17.52
C LYS A 126 -0.15 15.94 16.25
N CYS A 127 0.68 15.72 15.22
CA CYS A 127 0.31 15.23 13.88
C CYS A 127 0.29 13.68 13.72
N TRP A 128 0.15 12.91 14.81
CA TRP A 128 0.13 11.41 14.75
C TRP A 128 1.31 10.77 14.01
N GLU A 129 2.45 11.47 13.93
CA GLU A 129 3.65 10.99 13.25
C GLU A 129 4.47 10.04 14.14
N ILE A 130 4.40 10.22 15.45
CA ILE A 130 5.16 9.43 16.42
C ILE A 130 4.21 8.42 17.09
N ASN A 131 4.52 7.14 16.95
CA ASN A 131 3.86 6.07 17.68
C ASN A 131 4.63 5.84 18.98
N GLU A 132 4.15 6.40 20.10
CA GLU A 132 4.76 6.18 21.41
C GLU A 132 4.58 4.73 21.87
N ASN A 133 3.41 4.15 21.56
CA ASN A 133 3.10 2.76 21.84
C ASN A 133 3.26 1.88 20.58
N MET A 134 4.20 0.94 20.65
CA MET A 134 4.49 -0.02 19.59
C MET A 134 3.29 -0.91 19.24
N ALA A 135 2.37 -1.14 20.20
CA ALA A 135 1.14 -1.88 19.99
C ALA A 135 0.21 -1.24 18.94
N TYR A 136 0.02 0.09 18.96
CA TYR A 136 -0.82 0.78 17.97
C TYR A 136 -0.20 0.81 16.58
N TRP A 137 1.13 0.74 16.51
CA TRP A 137 1.85 0.60 15.24
C TRP A 137 1.58 -0.76 14.58
N TRP A 138 1.59 -1.83 15.36
CA TRP A 138 1.30 -3.18 14.85
C TRP A 138 -0.14 -3.36 14.34
N ILE A 139 -1.12 -2.63 14.88
CA ILE A 139 -2.52 -2.69 14.43
C ILE A 139 -2.64 -2.33 12.95
N ILE A 140 -1.95 -1.27 12.50
CA ILE A 140 -2.01 -0.83 11.11
C ILE A 140 -1.04 -1.58 10.20
N ARG A 141 0.09 -2.05 10.78
CA ARG A 141 1.13 -2.78 10.04
C ARG A 141 0.76 -4.24 9.76
N SER A 142 0.04 -4.90 10.68
CA SER A 142 -0.33 -6.31 10.55
C SER A 142 -1.17 -6.61 9.29
N PRO A 143 -2.23 -5.85 8.96
CA PRO A 143 -3.01 -6.07 7.72
C PRO A 143 -2.16 -5.93 6.45
N ILE A 144 -1.20 -4.99 6.43
CA ILE A 144 -0.27 -4.78 5.31
C ILE A 144 0.63 -6.01 5.15
N LEU A 145 1.25 -6.48 6.24
CA LEU A 145 2.12 -7.66 6.20
C LEU A 145 1.37 -8.93 5.78
N MET A 146 0.14 -9.10 6.26
CA MET A 146 -0.73 -10.20 5.85
C MET A 146 -1.03 -10.15 4.34
N ALA A 147 -1.41 -8.98 3.81
CA ALA A 147 -1.66 -8.81 2.38
C ALA A 147 -0.41 -9.12 1.53
N ILE A 148 0.77 -8.66 1.96
CA ILE A 148 2.04 -8.93 1.30
C ILE A 148 2.37 -10.44 1.32
N LEU A 149 2.19 -11.11 2.46
CA LEU A 149 2.42 -12.54 2.59
C LEU A 149 1.53 -13.35 1.65
N ILE A 150 0.22 -13.03 1.61
CA ILE A 150 -0.73 -13.69 0.70
C ILE A 150 -0.31 -13.45 -0.75
N ASN A 151 0.05 -12.22 -1.10
CA ASN A 151 0.50 -11.88 -2.44
C ASN A 151 1.76 -12.65 -2.85
N LEU A 152 2.73 -12.84 -1.94
CA LEU A 152 3.93 -13.65 -2.16
C LEU A 152 3.59 -15.13 -2.40
N LEU A 153 2.63 -15.69 -1.65
CA LEU A 153 2.17 -17.06 -1.86
C LEU A 153 1.48 -17.24 -3.22
N LEU A 154 0.63 -16.29 -3.61
CA LEU A 154 0.00 -16.27 -4.94
C LEU A 154 1.05 -16.19 -6.04
N PHE A 155 2.03 -15.32 -5.87
CA PHE A 155 3.16 -15.17 -6.79
C PHE A 155 3.90 -16.49 -7.03
N ILE A 156 4.33 -17.18 -5.97
CA ILE A 156 5.04 -18.47 -6.08
C ILE A 156 4.17 -19.51 -6.80
N ARG A 157 2.86 -19.55 -6.51
CA ARG A 157 1.92 -20.46 -7.19
C ARG A 157 1.81 -20.15 -8.68
N ILE A 158 1.69 -18.87 -9.06
CA ILE A 158 1.60 -18.44 -10.46
C ILE A 158 2.89 -18.80 -11.22
N ILE A 159 4.07 -18.55 -10.63
CA ILE A 159 5.37 -18.94 -11.20
C ILE A 159 5.41 -20.44 -11.49
N LYS A 160 5.03 -21.29 -10.52
CA LYS A 160 5.05 -22.75 -10.69
C LYS A 160 4.14 -23.20 -11.83
N ILE A 161 2.94 -22.65 -11.93
CA ILE A 161 2.00 -22.93 -13.03
C ILE A 161 2.60 -22.48 -14.37
N LEU A 162 3.19 -21.30 -14.41
CA LEU A 162 3.80 -20.73 -15.62
C LEU A 162 4.95 -21.60 -16.13
N ILE A 163 5.85 -22.01 -15.24
CA ILE A 163 6.99 -22.89 -15.55
C ILE A 163 6.51 -24.27 -16.00
N SER A 164 5.49 -24.83 -15.34
CA SER A 164 4.90 -26.12 -15.73
C SER A 164 4.31 -26.07 -17.15
N LYS A 165 3.56 -25.02 -17.48
CA LYS A 165 2.99 -24.82 -18.82
C LYS A 165 4.06 -24.49 -19.89
N LEU A 166 5.13 -23.79 -19.51
CA LEU A 166 6.29 -23.54 -20.39
C LEU A 166 7.00 -24.86 -20.75
N ARG A 167 7.24 -25.72 -19.76
CA ARG A 167 7.91 -27.03 -19.95
C ARG A 167 7.08 -27.98 -20.82
N ALA A 168 5.76 -27.92 -20.74
CA ALA A 168 4.85 -28.78 -21.51
C ALA A 168 4.73 -28.39 -23.00
N HIS A 169 5.50 -27.41 -23.49
CA HIS A 169 5.52 -26.92 -24.89
C HIS A 169 4.13 -26.51 -25.45
N GLN A 170 3.11 -26.33 -24.60
CA GLN A 170 1.75 -25.88 -24.96
C GLN A 170 1.69 -24.38 -25.35
N MET A 171 2.84 -23.74 -25.60
CA MET A 171 3.02 -22.29 -25.63
C MET A 171 2.60 -21.61 -26.94
N ARG A 172 1.52 -22.08 -27.59
CA ARG A 172 1.01 -21.48 -28.85
C ARG A 172 -0.31 -20.70 -28.71
N TYR A 173 -0.96 -20.73 -27.53
CA TYR A 173 -2.26 -20.07 -27.30
C TYR A 173 -2.22 -18.83 -26.36
N ASN A 174 -1.08 -18.52 -25.72
CA ASN A 174 -1.06 -17.69 -24.51
C ASN A 174 -0.13 -16.45 -24.53
N ASP A 175 0.31 -15.99 -25.69
CA ASP A 175 1.33 -14.93 -25.81
C ASP A 175 0.91 -13.61 -25.09
N TYR A 176 -0.38 -13.28 -25.12
CA TYR A 176 -0.90 -12.10 -24.41
C TYR A 176 -1.04 -12.28 -22.89
N LYS A 177 -1.44 -13.45 -22.36
CA LYS A 177 -1.52 -13.68 -20.90
C LYS A 177 -0.13 -13.88 -20.30
N PHE A 178 0.82 -14.42 -21.07
CA PHE A 178 2.22 -14.57 -20.67
C PHE A 178 2.93 -13.21 -20.56
N ARG A 179 2.78 -12.36 -21.59
CA ARG A 179 3.31 -10.99 -21.57
C ARG A 179 2.73 -10.17 -20.41
N LEU A 180 1.45 -10.38 -20.12
CA LEU A 180 0.77 -9.77 -18.96
C LEU A 180 1.33 -10.28 -17.63
N ALA A 181 1.43 -11.60 -17.47
CA ALA A 181 2.03 -12.21 -16.28
C ALA A 181 3.43 -11.63 -16.06
N ARG A 182 4.29 -11.56 -17.09
CA ARG A 182 5.65 -11.02 -16.97
C ARG A 182 5.69 -9.60 -16.38
N SER A 183 4.77 -8.71 -16.75
CA SER A 183 4.74 -7.32 -16.25
C SER A 183 4.26 -7.21 -14.80
N THR A 184 3.18 -7.91 -14.45
CA THR A 184 2.65 -7.93 -13.07
C THR A 184 3.60 -8.69 -12.12
N LEU A 185 4.27 -9.72 -12.62
CA LEU A 185 5.21 -10.58 -11.90
C LEU A 185 6.55 -9.88 -11.61
N THR A 186 6.91 -8.83 -12.34
CA THR A 186 8.04 -7.96 -11.94
C THR A 186 7.64 -6.95 -10.88
N LEU A 187 6.38 -6.49 -10.89
CA LEU A 187 5.89 -5.44 -9.99
C LEU A 187 5.61 -5.99 -8.56
N ILE A 188 5.03 -7.19 -8.46
CA ILE A 188 4.66 -7.80 -7.18
C ILE A 188 5.86 -8.05 -6.24
N PRO A 189 6.96 -8.67 -6.68
CA PRO A 189 8.14 -8.92 -5.84
C PRO A 189 8.87 -7.63 -5.48
N LEU A 190 8.92 -6.65 -6.40
CA LEU A 190 9.59 -5.37 -6.18
C LEU A 190 8.94 -4.62 -5.01
N LEU A 191 7.61 -4.59 -4.94
CA LEU A 191 6.90 -3.93 -3.84
C LEU A 191 6.85 -4.76 -2.55
N GLY A 192 6.73 -6.09 -2.63
CA GLY A 192 6.50 -6.94 -1.45
C GLY A 192 7.77 -7.40 -0.73
N ILE A 193 8.87 -7.68 -1.45
CA ILE A 193 10.07 -8.27 -0.85
C ILE A 193 10.76 -7.28 0.09
N HIS A 194 10.84 -6.00 -0.28
CA HIS A 194 11.52 -5.02 0.56
C HIS A 194 10.84 -4.89 1.93
N GLU A 195 9.51 -4.78 1.97
CA GLU A 195 8.76 -4.65 3.22
C GLU A 195 8.88 -5.88 4.13
N VAL A 196 8.88 -7.10 3.56
CA VAL A 196 9.05 -8.34 4.33
C VAL A 196 10.46 -8.41 4.90
N VAL A 197 11.48 -8.06 4.11
CA VAL A 197 12.87 -7.99 4.59
C VAL A 197 12.97 -6.96 5.73
N PHE A 198 12.39 -5.77 5.59
CA PHE A 198 12.44 -4.73 6.63
C PHE A 198 11.58 -5.00 7.87
N ALA A 199 10.53 -5.83 7.76
CA ALA A 199 9.72 -6.29 8.88
C ALA A 199 10.32 -7.50 9.61
N ALA A 200 11.06 -8.36 8.88
CA ALA A 200 11.73 -9.53 9.43
C ALA A 200 13.07 -9.20 10.09
N VAL A 201 13.67 -8.03 9.81
CA VAL A 201 14.82 -7.51 10.56
C VAL A 201 14.33 -7.13 11.96
N PRO A 202 14.65 -7.92 13.01
CA PRO A 202 14.15 -7.67 14.36
C PRO A 202 14.74 -6.36 14.89
N GLU A 203 13.90 -5.56 15.55
CA GLU A 203 14.28 -4.28 16.17
C GLU A 203 15.30 -4.40 17.30
N GLU A 204 15.76 -5.61 17.64
CA GLU A 204 16.73 -5.84 18.72
C GLU A 204 18.14 -5.28 18.44
N HIS A 205 18.42 -4.75 17.24
CA HIS A 205 19.64 -3.98 16.94
C HIS A 205 19.36 -2.52 16.54
N ALA A 206 18.12 -2.04 16.66
CA ALA A 206 17.71 -0.74 16.14
C ALA A 206 17.91 0.41 17.15
N LYS A 207 19.16 0.85 17.34
CA LYS A 207 19.44 2.22 17.79
C LYS A 207 20.22 2.99 16.73
N GLY A 208 19.71 4.17 16.36
CA GLY A 208 20.40 5.15 15.52
C GLY A 208 20.45 4.82 14.03
N THR A 209 21.63 4.43 13.53
CA THR A 209 21.98 4.38 12.11
C THR A 209 21.10 3.44 11.27
N LEU A 210 20.64 2.33 11.85
CA LEU A 210 19.77 1.38 11.14
C LEU A 210 18.36 1.95 10.87
N ARG A 211 17.87 2.85 11.74
CA ARG A 211 16.57 3.53 11.54
C ARG A 211 16.64 4.55 10.41
N TYR A 212 17.77 5.25 10.28
CA TYR A 212 18.03 6.15 9.15
C TYR A 212 18.21 5.39 7.84
N ILE A 213 18.93 4.26 7.86
CA ILE A 213 19.07 3.40 6.68
C ILE A 213 17.72 2.82 6.29
N LYS A 214 16.91 2.35 7.24
CA LYS A 214 15.53 1.88 7.02
C LYS A 214 14.66 2.99 6.39
N LEU A 215 14.65 4.19 6.97
CA LEU A 215 13.92 5.35 6.43
C LEU A 215 14.41 5.74 5.03
N PHE A 216 15.72 5.73 4.80
CA PHE A 216 16.31 6.08 3.51
C PHE A 216 15.92 5.08 2.41
N TYR A 217 15.96 3.78 2.70
CA TYR A 217 15.50 2.74 1.78
C TYR A 217 13.98 2.76 1.59
N GLU A 218 13.20 3.01 2.65
CA GLU A 218 11.74 3.10 2.59
C GLU A 218 11.30 4.32 1.75
N LEU A 219 12.00 5.46 1.88
CA LEU A 219 11.79 6.64 1.03
C LEU A 219 12.21 6.38 -0.42
N LEU A 220 13.38 5.77 -0.66
CA LEU A 220 13.84 5.42 -2.01
C LEU A 220 12.91 4.44 -2.72
N LEU A 221 12.45 3.40 -2.04
CA LEU A 221 11.57 2.37 -2.61
C LEU A 221 10.11 2.83 -2.71
N SER A 222 9.65 3.76 -1.86
CA SER A 222 8.34 4.41 -2.01
C SER A 222 8.31 5.44 -3.15
N SER A 223 9.48 5.95 -3.55
CA SER A 223 9.65 6.87 -4.69
C SER A 223 9.82 6.16 -6.04
N LEU A 224 10.01 4.83 -6.05
CA LEU A 224 10.21 4.00 -7.24
C LEU A 224 8.92 3.25 -7.62
#